data_AF-X1MCQ7-F1
#
_entry.id   AF-X1MCQ7-F1
#
_cell.length_a   1.000
_cell.length_b   1.000
_cell.length_c   1.000
_cell.angle_alpha   90.00
_cell.angle_beta   90.00
_cell.angle_gamma   90.00
#
_symmetry.space_group_name_H-M   'P 1'
#
loop_
_entity.id
_entity.type
_entity.pdbx_description
1 polymer ?
#
loop_
_entity_poly.entity_id
_entity_poly.type
_entity_poly.pdbx_seq_one_letter_code
_entity_poly.pdbx_strand_id
1 'polypeptide(L)'
;IKERLTILIESDYPIPNMPVNEALTLIADLIKNERVNCSEPRGGCLHTASYKKGIWLNRPYNFIVGMDSAKFPDSAHDGSILLNAEKKNTDRINLNKEKGKESQYKILQLLASLKGKIILSYSRFDTQGNRELAPSSLILQLFRLKTGDNQKDYSDFYSSFQDTSGFIPGKPREILDSADWFLYSARHNFLDIAPLFEHL
;
A
#
# COMPACT_ATOMS: atom_id res chain seq x y z
N ILE A 1 0.19 2.90 21.89
CA ILE A 1 1.39 3.49 22.56
C ILE A 1 1.35 3.41 24.08
N LYS A 2 0.52 4.19 24.79
CA LYS A 2 0.53 4.27 26.26
C LYS A 2 0.42 2.89 26.91
N GLU A 3 -0.61 2.09 26.60
CA GLU A 3 -0.79 0.74 27.18
C GLU A 3 0.34 -0.25 26.88
N ARG A 4 0.94 -0.22 25.67
CA ARG A 4 2.07 -1.11 25.32
C ARG A 4 3.38 -0.69 26.00
N LEU A 5 3.60 0.60 26.17
CA LEU A 5 4.70 1.13 26.97
C LEU A 5 4.44 0.90 28.46
N THR A 6 3.19 0.99 28.91
CA THR A 6 2.76 0.69 30.28
C THR A 6 3.02 -0.79 30.61
N ILE A 7 2.79 -1.75 29.71
CA ILE A 7 3.14 -3.16 29.95
C ILE A 7 4.65 -3.37 30.20
N LEU A 8 5.52 -2.55 29.60
CA LEU A 8 6.97 -2.59 29.85
C LEU A 8 7.38 -1.88 31.15
N ILE A 9 6.55 -0.96 31.65
CA ILE A 9 6.82 -0.14 32.85
C ILE A 9 6.16 -0.73 34.12
N GLU A 10 4.99 -1.38 33.97
CA GLU A 10 4.21 -2.04 35.04
C GLU A 10 4.49 -3.55 35.14
N SER A 11 5.36 -4.07 34.29
CA SER A 11 5.85 -5.44 34.41
C SER A 11 6.77 -5.53 35.64
N ASP A 12 6.40 -6.35 36.63
CA ASP A 12 7.25 -6.71 37.79
C ASP A 12 8.58 -7.40 37.41
N TYR A 13 8.84 -7.63 36.13
CA TYR A 13 10.14 -8.09 35.66
C TYR A 13 11.15 -6.95 35.70
N PRO A 14 12.30 -7.12 36.38
CA PRO A 14 13.36 -6.13 36.32
C PRO A 14 13.75 -5.92 34.87
N ILE A 15 13.77 -4.66 34.43
CA ILE A 15 14.27 -4.29 33.11
C ILE A 15 15.67 -4.92 33.00
N PRO A 16 15.90 -5.83 32.04
CA PRO A 16 17.18 -6.50 31.93
C PRO A 16 18.27 -5.44 31.80
N ASN A 17 19.39 -5.61 32.51
CA ASN A 17 20.52 -4.71 32.40
C ASN A 17 21.03 -4.75 30.95
N MET A 18 20.71 -3.70 30.19
CA MET A 18 20.82 -3.65 28.74
C MET A 18 21.64 -2.42 28.36
N PRO A 19 22.59 -2.54 27.41
CA PRO A 19 23.31 -1.39 26.90
C PRO A 19 22.35 -0.41 26.20
N VAL A 20 22.61 0.89 26.37
CA VAL A 20 21.74 1.98 25.87
C VAL A 20 21.42 1.85 24.38
N ASN A 21 22.37 1.38 23.57
CA ASN A 21 22.18 1.21 22.13
C ASN A 21 21.12 0.14 21.80
N GLU A 22 21.07 -0.96 22.56
CA GLU A 22 20.04 -1.99 22.37
C GLU A 22 18.67 -1.47 22.80
N ALA A 23 18.60 -0.71 23.89
CA ALA A 23 17.36 -0.08 24.35
C ALA A 23 16.81 0.89 23.30
N LEU A 24 17.67 1.73 22.71
CA LEU A 24 17.29 2.65 21.64
C LEU A 24 16.82 1.92 20.39
N THR A 25 17.45 0.79 20.04
CA THR A 25 17.05 -0.04 18.89
C THR A 25 15.66 -0.62 19.10
N LEU A 26 15.37 -1.17 20.29
CA LEU A 26 14.05 -1.67 20.64
C LEU A 26 12.98 -0.58 20.59
N ILE A 27 13.26 0.61 21.13
CA ILE A 27 12.34 1.74 21.08
C ILE A 27 12.07 2.17 19.63
N ALA A 28 13.11 2.27 18.81
CA ALA A 28 12.97 2.60 17.39
C ALA A 28 12.12 1.57 16.65
N ASP A 29 12.32 0.27 16.91
CA ASP A 29 11.54 -0.80 16.30
C ASP A 29 10.08 -0.82 16.77
N LEU A 30 9.82 -0.50 18.05
CA LEU A 30 8.46 -0.35 18.57
C LEU A 30 7.73 0.81 17.89
N ILE A 31 8.39 1.96 17.74
CA ILE A 31 7.80 3.13 17.07
C ILE A 31 7.58 2.85 15.59
N LYS A 32 8.53 2.21 14.91
CA LYS A 32 8.47 1.91 13.47
C LYS A 32 7.25 1.07 13.08
N ASN A 33 6.78 0.22 13.98
CA ASN A 33 5.65 -0.68 13.74
C ASN A 33 4.30 -0.13 14.24
N GLU A 34 4.29 1.04 14.88
CA GLU A 34 3.06 1.63 15.38
C GLU A 34 2.28 2.29 14.25
N ARG A 35 0.96 2.06 14.22
CA ARG A 35 0.06 2.74 13.31
C ARG A 35 -0.59 3.92 14.01
N VAL A 36 -0.42 5.11 13.45
CA VAL A 36 -1.03 6.35 13.95
C VAL A 36 -2.35 6.60 13.22
N ASN A 37 -3.32 7.21 13.89
CA ASN A 37 -4.62 7.61 13.31
C ASN A 37 -5.47 6.47 12.70
N CYS A 38 -5.32 5.24 13.21
CA CYS A 38 -6.26 4.17 12.87
C CYS A 38 -7.64 4.47 13.48
N SER A 39 -8.69 4.36 12.67
CA SER A 39 -10.07 4.44 13.13
C SER A 39 -10.89 3.27 12.60
N GLU A 40 -11.96 2.94 13.31
CA GLU A 40 -13.03 2.11 12.75
C GLU A 40 -13.68 2.79 11.52
N PRO A 41 -14.43 2.04 10.69
CA PRO A 41 -15.15 2.62 9.57
C PRO A 41 -16.08 3.75 10.02
N ARG A 42 -15.86 4.96 9.47
CA ARG A 42 -16.69 6.15 9.74
C ARG A 42 -17.39 6.63 8.47
N GLY A 43 -18.64 7.04 8.61
CA GLY A 43 -19.38 7.69 7.52
C GLY A 43 -18.66 8.96 7.05
N GLY A 44 -18.64 9.20 5.75
CA GLY A 44 -17.98 10.38 5.15
C GLY A 44 -16.46 10.26 4.99
N CYS A 45 -15.81 9.20 5.49
CA CYS A 45 -14.38 8.98 5.31
C CYS A 45 -14.08 7.97 4.20
N LEU A 46 -12.90 8.09 3.57
CA LEU A 46 -12.38 7.07 2.68
C LEU A 46 -11.97 5.82 3.49
N HIS A 47 -12.44 4.65 3.06
CA HIS A 47 -12.03 3.39 3.66
C HIS A 47 -10.81 2.84 2.93
N THR A 48 -9.70 2.67 3.65
CA THR A 48 -8.47 2.08 3.12
C THR A 48 -8.20 0.75 3.83
N ALA A 49 -8.02 -0.31 3.06
CA ALA A 49 -7.74 -1.63 3.57
C ALA A 49 -6.95 -2.45 2.56
N SER A 50 -6.26 -3.49 3.05
CA SER A 50 -5.67 -4.50 2.16
C SER A 50 -6.76 -5.27 1.44
N TYR A 51 -6.56 -5.56 0.14
CA TYR A 51 -7.47 -6.41 -0.64
C TYR A 51 -7.70 -7.78 0.01
N LYS A 52 -6.73 -8.29 0.79
CA LYS A 52 -6.82 -9.55 1.53
C LYS A 52 -7.93 -9.56 2.59
N LYS A 53 -8.42 -8.39 2.99
CA LYS A 53 -9.51 -8.20 3.97
C LYS A 53 -10.78 -7.59 3.34
N GLY A 54 -10.83 -7.44 2.01
CA GLY A 54 -11.82 -6.59 1.32
C GLY A 54 -13.20 -7.21 1.07
N ILE A 55 -13.50 -8.42 1.57
CA ILE A 55 -14.64 -9.24 1.13
C ILE A 55 -16.02 -8.57 1.36
N TRP A 56 -16.14 -7.61 2.29
CA TRP A 56 -17.41 -7.03 2.74
C TRP A 56 -17.65 -5.57 2.31
N LEU A 57 -17.18 -5.18 1.11
CA LEU A 57 -17.29 -3.81 0.63
C LEU A 57 -18.33 -3.69 -0.50
N ASN A 58 -19.56 -3.29 -0.18
CA ASN A 58 -20.56 -2.95 -1.19
C ASN A 58 -20.58 -1.44 -1.47
N ARG A 59 -19.42 -0.90 -1.89
CA ARG A 59 -19.23 0.54 -2.16
C ARG A 59 -19.40 0.81 -3.65
N PRO A 60 -19.98 1.97 -4.04
CA PRO A 60 -20.23 2.27 -5.46
C PRO A 60 -18.95 2.46 -6.28
N TYR A 61 -17.84 2.84 -5.65
CA TYR A 61 -16.53 3.02 -6.27
C TYR A 61 -15.47 2.27 -5.45
N ASN A 62 -14.71 1.41 -6.13
CA ASN A 62 -13.68 0.58 -5.51
C ASN A 62 -12.36 0.80 -6.25
N PHE A 63 -11.36 1.30 -5.52
CA PHE A 63 -10.03 1.56 -6.04
C PHE A 63 -9.06 0.50 -5.52
N ILE A 64 -8.48 -0.27 -6.43
CA ILE A 64 -7.46 -1.27 -6.13
C ILE A 64 -6.14 -0.76 -6.69
N VAL A 65 -5.28 -0.26 -5.81
CA VAL A 65 -4.03 0.41 -6.16
C VAL A 65 -2.82 -0.50 -5.93
N GLY A 66 -1.72 -0.25 -6.63
CA GLY A 66 -0.46 -0.96 -6.43
C GLY A 66 -0.40 -2.35 -7.10
N MET A 67 -1.15 -2.53 -8.18
CA MET A 67 -1.22 -3.78 -8.93
C MET A 67 -0.06 -3.92 -9.94
N ASP A 68 1.15 -3.61 -9.49
CA ASP A 68 2.40 -3.77 -10.25
C ASP A 68 3.00 -5.18 -10.06
N SER A 69 3.84 -5.61 -11.00
CA SER A 69 4.43 -6.96 -11.01
C SER A 69 5.42 -7.23 -9.88
N ALA A 70 5.98 -6.16 -9.27
CA ALA A 70 6.88 -6.28 -8.14
C ALA A 70 6.14 -6.58 -6.83
N LYS A 71 4.89 -6.11 -6.70
CA LYS A 71 4.04 -6.30 -5.51
C LYS A 71 3.04 -7.44 -5.64
N PHE A 72 2.54 -7.71 -6.84
CA PHE A 72 1.48 -8.70 -7.06
C PHE A 72 1.84 -9.75 -8.13
N PRO A 73 1.56 -11.05 -7.89
CA PRO A 73 1.09 -11.64 -6.63
C PRO A 73 2.20 -11.60 -5.58
N ASP A 74 1.84 -11.38 -4.30
CA ASP A 74 2.80 -11.13 -3.19
C ASP A 74 4.16 -11.80 -3.44
N SER A 75 5.22 -11.01 -3.47
CA SER A 75 6.56 -11.59 -3.50
C SER A 75 6.70 -12.48 -2.28
N ALA A 76 7.16 -13.71 -2.49
CA ALA A 76 7.37 -14.71 -1.44
C ALA A 76 8.58 -14.34 -0.58
N HIS A 77 8.72 -13.06 -0.18
CA HIS A 77 9.71 -12.64 0.77
C HIS A 77 9.27 -13.13 2.14
N ASP A 78 9.91 -14.23 2.52
CA ASP A 78 9.51 -15.05 3.62
C ASP A 78 10.19 -14.48 4.87
N GLY A 79 9.43 -13.79 5.72
CA GLY A 79 9.86 -13.51 7.10
C GLY A 79 9.87 -14.77 7.98
N SER A 80 9.91 -15.96 7.38
CA SER A 80 9.92 -17.25 8.05
C SER A 80 11.35 -17.70 8.21
N ILE A 81 11.72 -18.06 9.43
CA ILE A 81 13.01 -18.69 9.74
C ILE A 81 13.12 -20.05 9.04
N LEU A 82 11.98 -20.73 8.82
CA LEU A 82 11.94 -22.05 8.22
C LEU A 82 12.02 -22.01 6.68
N LEU A 83 12.85 -22.88 6.14
CA LEU A 83 12.95 -23.17 4.71
C LEU A 83 11.72 -23.95 4.22
N ASN A 84 11.40 -23.85 2.93
CA ASN A 84 10.29 -24.59 2.34
C ASN A 84 10.43 -26.12 2.50
N ALA A 85 11.65 -26.64 2.50
CA ALA A 85 11.91 -28.06 2.73
C ALA A 85 11.50 -28.50 4.15
N GLU A 86 11.73 -27.64 5.15
CA GLU A 86 11.37 -27.90 6.55
C GLU A 86 9.86 -27.77 6.76
N LYS A 87 9.23 -26.77 6.12
CA LYS A 87 7.77 -26.61 6.12
C LYS A 87 7.05 -27.84 5.55
N LYS A 88 7.60 -28.42 4.47
CA LYS A 88 7.05 -29.63 3.84
C LYS A 88 7.00 -30.83 4.78
N ASN A 89 7.95 -30.94 5.72
CA ASN A 89 7.99 -32.06 6.66
C ASN A 89 7.00 -31.91 7.83
N THR A 90 6.38 -30.74 7.99
CA THR A 90 5.55 -30.45 9.16
C THR A 90 4.05 -30.63 8.87
N ASP A 91 3.63 -30.76 7.60
CA ASP A 91 2.24 -30.81 7.07
C ASP A 91 1.24 -29.74 7.58
N ARG A 92 1.64 -28.93 8.57
CA ARG A 92 0.84 -27.91 9.26
C ARG A 92 1.19 -26.49 8.82
N ILE A 93 2.21 -26.32 7.98
CA ILE A 93 2.71 -25.01 7.55
C ILE A 93 2.62 -24.93 6.02
N ASN A 94 1.80 -23.99 5.53
CA ASN A 94 1.64 -23.76 4.10
C ASN A 94 2.97 -23.37 3.44
N LEU A 95 3.20 -23.90 2.25
CA LEU A 95 4.39 -23.62 1.46
C LEU A 95 4.31 -22.22 0.87
N ASN A 96 5.45 -21.57 0.66
CA ASN A 96 5.45 -20.20 0.10
C ASN A 96 4.85 -20.12 -1.30
N LYS A 97 4.96 -21.19 -2.09
CA LYS A 97 4.35 -21.28 -3.43
C LYS A 97 2.82 -21.19 -3.38
N GLU A 98 2.22 -21.53 -2.25
CA GLU A 98 0.76 -21.48 -2.06
C GLU A 98 0.29 -20.06 -1.76
N LYS A 99 1.12 -19.22 -1.12
CA LYS A 99 0.79 -17.81 -0.81
C LYS A 99 0.47 -17.00 -2.07
N GLY A 100 1.22 -17.20 -3.16
CA GLY A 100 0.97 -16.52 -4.43
C GLY A 100 -0.40 -16.90 -5.03
N LYS A 101 -0.74 -18.20 -5.00
CA LYS A 101 -2.06 -18.69 -5.44
C LYS A 101 -3.18 -18.18 -4.53
N GLU A 102 -2.97 -18.21 -3.22
CA GLU A 102 -3.93 -17.69 -2.24
C GLU A 102 -4.24 -16.21 -2.50
N SER A 103 -3.22 -15.40 -2.78
CA SER A 103 -3.40 -14.00 -3.13
C SER A 103 -4.14 -13.78 -4.44
N GLN A 104 -3.92 -14.63 -5.44
CA GLN A 104 -4.73 -14.65 -6.66
C GLN A 104 -6.19 -15.01 -6.38
N TYR A 105 -6.45 -16.03 -5.56
CA TYR A 105 -7.82 -16.38 -5.18
C TYR A 105 -8.51 -15.27 -4.40
N LYS A 106 -7.82 -14.64 -3.45
CA LYS A 106 -8.36 -13.53 -2.65
C LYS A 106 -8.75 -12.33 -3.50
N ILE A 107 -7.90 -11.94 -4.46
CA ILE A 107 -8.24 -10.81 -5.34
C ILE A 107 -9.37 -11.17 -6.30
N LEU A 108 -9.42 -12.39 -6.82
CA LEU A 108 -10.52 -12.84 -7.67
C LEU A 108 -11.84 -12.89 -6.90
N GLN A 109 -11.83 -13.41 -5.67
CA GLN A 109 -12.99 -13.42 -4.79
C GLN A 109 -13.46 -11.99 -4.48
N LEU A 110 -12.54 -11.07 -4.23
CA LEU A 110 -12.86 -9.65 -4.04
C LEU A 110 -13.52 -9.08 -5.31
N LEU A 111 -12.88 -9.21 -6.47
CA LEU A 111 -13.41 -8.68 -7.72
C LEU A 111 -14.80 -9.25 -8.06
N ALA A 112 -15.05 -10.52 -7.74
CA ALA A 112 -16.34 -11.16 -7.94
C ALA A 112 -17.41 -10.69 -6.92
N SER A 113 -17.02 -10.30 -5.70
CA SER A 113 -17.96 -9.84 -4.67
C SER A 113 -18.28 -8.34 -4.75
N LEU A 114 -17.38 -7.55 -5.31
CA LEU A 114 -17.55 -6.11 -5.47
C LEU A 114 -18.71 -5.79 -6.43
N LYS A 115 -19.52 -4.80 -6.06
CA LYS A 115 -20.50 -4.18 -6.95
C LYS A 115 -20.09 -2.74 -7.28
N GLY A 116 -20.64 -2.21 -8.37
CA GLY A 116 -20.34 -0.84 -8.80
C GLY A 116 -19.08 -0.75 -9.66
N LYS A 117 -18.45 0.43 -9.66
CA LYS A 117 -17.30 0.72 -10.52
C LYS A 117 -16.01 0.26 -9.85
N ILE A 118 -15.28 -0.63 -10.52
CA ILE A 118 -13.98 -1.12 -10.08
C ILE A 118 -12.89 -0.42 -10.90
N ILE A 119 -11.92 0.17 -10.22
CA ILE A 119 -10.82 0.94 -10.81
C ILE A 119 -9.53 0.31 -10.30
N LEU A 120 -8.73 -0.23 -11.22
CA LEU A 120 -7.42 -0.80 -10.90
C LEU A 120 -6.32 0.14 -11.39
N SER A 121 -5.29 0.30 -10.58
CA SER A 121 -4.10 1.07 -10.96
C SER A 121 -2.81 0.39 -10.51
N TYR A 122 -1.74 0.67 -11.24
CA TYR A 122 -0.37 0.27 -10.92
C TYR A 122 0.53 1.49 -11.07
N SER A 123 1.67 1.51 -10.36
CA SER A 123 2.69 2.53 -10.59
C SER A 123 3.54 2.10 -11.78
N ARG A 124 3.73 2.99 -12.76
CA ARG A 124 4.65 2.75 -13.89
C ARG A 124 6.12 2.98 -13.49
N PHE A 125 6.37 3.73 -12.43
CA PHE A 125 7.71 4.08 -12.00
C PHE A 125 7.88 3.92 -10.49
N ASP A 126 9.03 3.39 -10.09
CA ASP A 126 9.50 3.30 -8.72
C ASP A 126 10.53 4.40 -8.50
N THR A 127 10.15 5.44 -7.74
CA THR A 127 11.03 6.58 -7.45
C THR A 127 12.18 6.22 -6.52
N GLN A 128 12.01 5.20 -5.67
CA GLN A 128 13.06 4.75 -4.75
C GLN A 128 14.11 3.91 -5.50
N GLY A 129 13.64 2.99 -6.35
CA GLY A 129 14.51 2.14 -7.18
C GLY A 129 14.99 2.80 -8.48
N ASN A 130 14.50 4.01 -8.78
CA ASN A 130 14.71 4.73 -10.04
C ASN A 130 14.54 3.83 -11.28
N ARG A 131 13.43 3.10 -11.34
CA ARG A 131 13.19 2.08 -12.38
C ARG A 131 11.74 2.05 -12.81
N GLU A 132 11.52 1.63 -14.05
CA GLU A 132 10.17 1.32 -14.53
C GLU A 132 9.63 0.04 -13.89
N LEU A 133 8.32 0.04 -13.63
CA LEU A 133 7.58 -1.08 -13.11
C LEU A 133 6.56 -1.54 -14.15
N ALA A 134 6.52 -2.85 -14.37
CA ALA A 134 5.52 -3.47 -15.22
C ALA A 134 4.19 -3.65 -14.44
N PRO A 135 3.04 -3.62 -15.13
CA PRO A 135 1.76 -4.01 -14.54
C PRO A 135 1.80 -5.49 -14.17
N SER A 136 1.00 -5.87 -13.16
CA SER A 136 0.84 -7.28 -12.79
C SER A 136 0.18 -8.10 -13.89
N SER A 137 0.43 -9.41 -13.89
CA SER A 137 -0.20 -10.34 -14.83
C SER A 137 -1.73 -10.35 -14.74
N LEU A 138 -2.29 -10.06 -13.57
CA LEU A 138 -3.74 -9.93 -13.39
C LEU A 138 -4.30 -8.74 -14.19
N ILE A 139 -3.61 -7.59 -14.20
CA ILE A 139 -4.03 -6.44 -15.01
C ILE A 139 -4.11 -6.83 -16.48
N LEU A 140 -3.11 -7.53 -17.01
CA LEU A 140 -3.11 -7.96 -18.41
C LEU A 140 -4.28 -8.92 -18.69
N GLN A 141 -4.54 -9.87 -17.80
CA GLN A 141 -5.69 -10.77 -17.94
C GLN A 141 -7.03 -10.01 -17.94
N LEU A 142 -7.18 -9.02 -17.05
CA LEU A 142 -8.37 -8.18 -17.03
C LEU A 142 -8.50 -7.32 -18.29
N PHE A 143 -7.39 -6.84 -18.86
CA PHE A 143 -7.38 -6.11 -20.13
C PHE A 143 -7.81 -6.99 -21.31
N ARG A 144 -7.30 -8.22 -21.39
CA ARG A 144 -7.73 -9.22 -22.38
C ARG A 144 -9.23 -9.50 -22.27
N LEU A 145 -9.71 -9.76 -21.06
CA LEU A 145 -11.13 -9.98 -20.79
C LEU A 145 -12.00 -8.77 -21.16
N LYS A 146 -11.58 -7.55 -20.78
CA LYS A 146 -12.30 -6.32 -21.09
C LYS A 146 -12.42 -6.06 -22.59
N THR A 147 -11.41 -6.45 -23.36
CA THR A 147 -11.38 -6.22 -24.80
C THR A 147 -11.85 -7.40 -25.64
N GLY A 148 -12.08 -8.57 -25.02
CA GLY A 148 -12.52 -9.79 -25.69
C GLY A 148 -11.43 -10.51 -26.50
N ASP A 149 -10.16 -10.15 -26.31
CA ASP A 149 -9.05 -10.69 -27.09
C ASP A 149 -7.93 -11.23 -26.19
N ASN A 150 -7.75 -12.55 -26.25
CA ASN A 150 -6.76 -13.27 -25.45
C ASN A 150 -5.33 -13.17 -25.98
N GLN A 151 -5.14 -12.72 -27.23
CA GLN A 151 -3.81 -12.62 -27.86
C GLN A 151 -3.09 -11.32 -27.49
N LYS A 152 -3.81 -10.32 -26.98
CA LYS A 152 -3.21 -9.02 -26.62
C LYS A 152 -2.09 -9.15 -25.61
N ASP A 153 -1.02 -8.40 -25.80
CA ASP A 153 0.15 -8.43 -24.92
C ASP A 153 0.30 -7.14 -24.10
N TYR A 154 1.46 -6.96 -23.46
CA TYR A 154 1.74 -5.75 -22.70
C TYR A 154 1.94 -4.52 -23.59
N SER A 155 2.42 -4.69 -24.83
CA SER A 155 2.59 -3.61 -25.81
C SER A 155 1.23 -3.02 -26.18
N ASP A 156 0.24 -3.89 -26.42
CA ASP A 156 -1.16 -3.49 -26.64
C ASP A 156 -1.74 -2.79 -25.42
N PHE A 157 -1.45 -3.31 -24.23
CA PHE A 157 -1.88 -2.70 -22.98
C PHE A 157 -1.32 -1.29 -22.80
N TYR A 158 -0.01 -1.09 -23.00
CA TYR A 158 0.61 0.24 -22.88
C TYR A 158 0.07 1.21 -23.92
N SER A 159 -0.17 0.74 -25.14
CA SER A 159 -0.76 1.56 -26.22
C SER A 159 -2.21 1.97 -25.96
N SER A 160 -2.89 1.29 -25.03
CA SER A 160 -4.27 1.61 -24.67
C SER A 160 -4.42 2.84 -23.75
N PHE A 161 -3.33 3.28 -23.11
CA PHE A 161 -3.35 4.46 -22.26
C PHE A 161 -3.21 5.73 -23.11
N GLN A 162 -4.19 6.62 -23.02
CA GLN A 162 -4.10 7.94 -23.66
C GLN A 162 -3.19 8.87 -22.87
N ASP A 163 -3.34 8.90 -21.54
CA ASP A 163 -2.55 9.73 -20.63
C ASP A 163 -2.10 8.93 -19.42
N THR A 164 -0.84 9.04 -19.04
CA THR A 164 -0.35 8.57 -17.74
C THR A 164 -0.34 9.72 -16.76
N SER A 165 -1.08 9.58 -15.65
CA SER A 165 -1.00 10.52 -14.54
C SER A 165 0.37 10.46 -13.88
N GLY A 166 1.07 11.58 -13.83
CA GLY A 166 2.40 11.73 -13.23
C GLY A 166 2.39 12.69 -12.05
N PHE A 167 3.49 12.67 -11.28
CA PHE A 167 3.72 13.69 -10.24
C PHE A 167 4.08 15.05 -10.85
N ILE A 168 4.69 15.03 -12.03
CA ILE A 168 5.08 16.23 -12.76
C ILE A 168 3.87 16.68 -13.58
N PRO A 169 3.36 17.90 -13.36
CA PRO A 169 2.23 18.41 -14.12
C PRO A 169 2.63 18.59 -15.58
N GLY A 170 1.73 18.24 -16.50
CA GLY A 170 2.00 18.34 -17.94
C GLY A 170 2.02 19.79 -18.43
N LYS A 171 1.44 20.71 -17.65
CA LYS A 171 1.38 22.14 -17.97
C LYS A 171 1.93 22.98 -16.82
N PRO A 172 2.67 24.07 -17.11
CA PRO A 172 3.21 24.95 -16.07
C PRO A 172 2.15 25.51 -15.10
N ARG A 173 0.92 25.73 -15.58
CA ARG A 173 -0.21 26.25 -14.76
C ARG A 173 -0.80 25.23 -13.78
N GLU A 174 -0.41 23.97 -13.88
CA GLU A 174 -0.81 22.89 -12.97
C GLU A 174 0.23 22.68 -11.85
N ILE A 175 1.38 23.36 -11.94
CA ILE A 175 2.38 23.37 -10.87
C ILE A 175 1.84 24.29 -9.77
N LEU A 176 1.52 23.68 -8.62
CA LEU A 176 1.22 24.44 -7.41
C LEU A 176 2.50 25.14 -6.96
N ASP A 177 2.43 26.46 -6.80
CA ASP A 177 3.50 27.22 -6.17
C ASP A 177 3.22 27.46 -4.68
N SER A 178 4.15 28.13 -4.02
CA SER A 178 4.04 28.43 -2.59
C SER A 178 2.89 29.41 -2.29
N ALA A 179 2.48 30.24 -3.25
CA ALA A 179 1.36 31.16 -3.11
C ALA A 179 0.01 30.43 -3.22
N ASP A 180 -0.11 29.43 -4.10
CA ASP A 180 -1.29 28.58 -4.21
C ASP A 180 -1.52 27.78 -2.90
N TRP A 181 -0.45 27.24 -2.33
CA TRP A 181 -0.52 26.54 -1.05
C TRP A 181 -0.91 27.49 0.11
N PHE A 182 -0.38 28.72 0.09
CA PHE A 182 -0.76 29.77 1.04
C PHE A 182 -2.24 30.12 0.93
N LEU A 183 -2.77 30.33 -0.28
CA LEU A 183 -4.18 30.65 -0.50
C LEU A 183 -5.11 29.51 -0.06
N TYR A 184 -4.72 28.25 -0.31
CA TYR A 184 -5.48 27.09 0.16
C TYR A 184 -5.49 27.01 1.69
N SER A 185 -4.33 27.09 2.32
CA SER A 185 -4.20 27.00 3.78
C SER A 185 -4.91 28.17 4.47
N ALA A 186 -4.74 29.41 4.03
CA ALA A 186 -5.43 30.57 4.58
C ALA A 186 -6.97 30.48 4.49
N ARG A 187 -7.50 29.75 3.49
CA ARG A 187 -8.94 29.49 3.35
C ARG A 187 -9.46 28.34 4.23
N HIS A 188 -8.62 27.38 4.58
CA HIS A 188 -9.05 26.13 5.22
C HIS A 188 -8.56 25.94 6.65
N ASN A 189 -7.49 26.63 7.06
CA ASN A 189 -6.94 26.64 8.41
C ASN A 189 -6.50 28.06 8.77
N PHE A 190 -6.97 28.60 9.90
CA PHE A 190 -6.40 29.79 10.53
C PHE A 190 -5.05 29.46 11.20
N LEU A 191 -4.14 28.80 10.49
CA LEU A 191 -2.76 28.62 10.95
C LEU A 191 -1.92 29.72 10.31
N ASP A 192 -1.32 30.56 11.15
CA ASP A 192 -0.39 31.59 10.70
C ASP A 192 0.89 30.90 10.19
N ILE A 193 0.97 30.79 8.87
CA ILE A 193 2.08 30.17 8.15
C ILE A 193 3.09 31.21 7.65
N ALA A 194 2.91 32.50 7.97
CA ALA A 194 3.90 33.54 7.68
C ALA A 194 5.34 33.17 8.11
N PRO A 195 5.58 32.48 9.23
CA PRO A 195 6.94 32.09 9.64
C PRO A 195 7.65 31.11 8.69
N LEU A 196 6.91 30.38 7.86
CA LEU A 196 7.52 29.43 6.89
C LEU A 196 8.17 30.14 5.70
N PHE A 197 7.87 31.42 5.49
CA PHE A 197 8.34 32.22 4.36
C PHE A 197 9.49 33.16 4.70
N GLU A 198 9.91 33.25 5.97
CA GLU A 198 11.06 34.09 6.38
C GLU A 198 12.42 33.52 5.94
N HIS A 199 12.44 32.33 5.32
CA HIS A 199 13.67 31.63 4.91
C HIS A 199 13.70 31.18 3.44
N LEU A 200 12.81 31.72 2.60
CA LEU A 200 12.86 31.61 1.14
C LEU A 200 13.35 32.93 0.53
#